data_AF-A0A2D4RZV6-F1
#
_entry.id   AF-A0A2D4RZV6-F1
#
_cell.length_a   1.000
_cell.length_b   1.000
_cell.length_c   1.000
_cell.angle_alpha   90.00
_cell.angle_beta   90.00
_cell.angle_gamma   90.00
#
_symmetry.space_group_name_H-M   'P 1'
#
loop_
_entity.id
_entity.type
_entity.pdbx_description
1 polymer ?
#
loop_
_entity_poly.entity_id
_entity_poly.type
_entity_poly.pdbx_seq_one_letter_code
_entity_poly.pdbx_strand_id
1 'polypeptide(L)'
;MFQSVLSFAINAEQAHDLIQEQTPTLLGDGSQLVSVYYFGHSMGLSVVGLERVGEDYLPIRWLVIFREQTVLGWYYPSNEFPLRFEDGHLMFPKGSQVEDVYLYPKPPKSITIENTIIPFHTP
;
A
#
# COMPACT_ATOMS: atom_id res chain seq x y z
N MET A 1 -25.68 -3.77 -23.15
CA MET A 1 -24.67 -4.72 -22.66
C MET A 1 -23.66 -3.93 -21.85
N PHE A 2 -23.71 -4.03 -20.52
CA PHE A 2 -22.67 -3.45 -19.68
C PHE A 2 -21.51 -4.44 -19.68
N GLN A 3 -20.42 -4.11 -20.36
CA GLN A 3 -19.16 -4.82 -20.17
C GLN A 3 -18.75 -4.58 -18.72
N SER A 4 -18.82 -5.64 -17.91
CA SER A 4 -18.16 -5.71 -16.62
C SER A 4 -16.69 -5.44 -16.90
N VAL A 5 -16.24 -4.22 -16.60
CA VAL A 5 -14.81 -3.93 -16.50
C VAL A 5 -14.37 -4.79 -15.33
N LEU A 6 -13.77 -5.94 -15.63
CA LEU A 6 -13.04 -6.75 -14.67
C LEU A 6 -11.98 -5.82 -14.08
N SER A 7 -12.32 -5.18 -12.98
CA SER A 7 -11.38 -4.48 -12.12
C SER A 7 -10.31 -5.51 -11.78
N PHE A 8 -9.12 -5.39 -12.37
CA PHE A 8 -7.97 -6.21 -12.04
C PHE A 8 -7.51 -5.81 -10.63
N ALA A 9 -8.23 -6.33 -9.64
CA ALA A 9 -7.80 -6.36 -8.25
C ALA A 9 -6.65 -7.35 -8.17
N ILE A 10 -5.49 -6.92 -7.66
CA ILE A 10 -4.47 -7.87 -7.26
C ILE A 10 -4.78 -8.37 -5.84
N ASN A 11 -4.50 -9.63 -5.56
CA ASN A 11 -4.53 -10.17 -4.20
C ASN A 11 -3.14 -10.02 -3.53
N ALA A 12 -3.01 -10.45 -2.28
CA ALA A 12 -1.75 -10.32 -1.52
C ALA A 12 -0.58 -11.15 -2.10
N GLU A 13 -0.86 -12.34 -2.64
CA GLU A 13 0.14 -13.20 -3.28
C GLU A 13 0.66 -12.55 -4.57
N GLN A 14 -0.25 -12.11 -5.44
CA GLN A 14 0.09 -11.36 -6.65
C GLN A 14 0.85 -10.07 -6.34
N ALA A 15 0.47 -9.36 -5.27
CA ALA A 15 1.19 -8.16 -4.85
C ALA A 15 2.64 -8.50 -4.45
N HIS A 16 2.86 -9.61 -3.73
CA HIS A 16 4.22 -10.06 -3.39
C HIS A 16 5.04 -10.33 -4.65
N ASP A 17 4.51 -11.10 -5.59
CA ASP A 17 5.20 -11.45 -6.84
C ASP A 17 5.54 -10.19 -7.66
N LEU A 18 4.59 -9.26 -7.80
CA LEU A 18 4.81 -8.01 -8.52
C LEU A 18 5.85 -7.11 -7.83
N ILE A 19 5.87 -7.07 -6.49
CA ILE A 19 6.92 -6.35 -5.76
C ILE A 19 8.28 -7.01 -5.98
N GLN A 20 8.35 -8.35 -5.94
CA GLN A 20 9.57 -9.11 -6.18
C GLN A 20 10.12 -8.88 -7.60
N GLU A 21 9.25 -8.73 -8.59
CA GLU A 21 9.63 -8.48 -9.98
C GLU A 21 10.05 -7.02 -10.22
N GLN A 22 9.28 -6.05 -9.72
CA GLN A 22 9.41 -4.64 -10.10
C GLN A 22 10.24 -3.82 -9.12
N THR A 23 10.19 -4.17 -7.84
CA THR A 23 10.79 -3.40 -6.72
C THR A 23 11.33 -4.33 -5.62
N PRO A 24 12.22 -5.29 -5.94
CA PRO A 24 12.63 -6.35 -5.01
C PRO A 24 13.28 -5.84 -3.72
N THR A 25 13.86 -4.63 -3.75
CA THR A 25 14.48 -3.98 -2.60
C THR A 25 13.50 -3.76 -1.44
N LEU A 26 12.20 -3.62 -1.72
CA LEU A 26 11.16 -3.53 -0.69
C LEU A 26 11.06 -4.82 0.13
N LEU A 27 11.28 -5.99 -0.46
CA LEU A 27 11.22 -7.29 0.22
C LEU A 27 12.50 -7.61 1.01
N GLY A 28 13.60 -6.93 0.68
CA GLY A 28 14.87 -7.09 1.38
C GLY A 28 15.77 -8.13 0.76
N ASP A 29 16.63 -8.73 1.58
CA ASP A 29 17.64 -9.72 1.18
C ASP A 29 17.21 -11.16 1.49
N GLY A 30 15.98 -11.36 1.96
CA GLY A 30 15.43 -12.66 2.33
C GLY A 30 15.76 -13.10 3.76
N SER A 31 16.50 -12.31 4.54
CA SER A 31 16.72 -12.58 5.97
C SER A 31 15.53 -12.18 6.85
N GLN A 32 14.65 -11.31 6.36
CA GLN A 32 13.51 -10.79 7.11
C GLN A 32 12.23 -11.56 6.81
N LEU A 33 11.36 -11.68 7.82
CA LEU A 33 9.99 -12.14 7.60
C LEU A 33 9.19 -11.03 6.93
N VAL A 34 8.49 -11.38 5.85
CA VAL A 34 7.65 -10.46 5.08
C VAL A 34 6.18 -10.84 5.26
N SER A 35 5.35 -9.86 5.59
CA SER A 35 3.89 -9.98 5.61
C SER A 35 3.25 -8.99 4.64
N VAL A 36 2.21 -9.44 3.93
CA VAL A 36 1.49 -8.66 2.92
C VAL A 36 0.01 -8.61 3.27
N TYR A 37 -0.56 -7.40 3.35
CA TYR A 37 -1.94 -7.13 3.75
C TYR A 37 -2.67 -6.41 2.63
N TYR A 38 -3.71 -7.01 2.07
CA TYR A 38 -4.53 -6.36 1.05
C TYR A 38 -5.63 -5.51 1.68
N PHE A 39 -5.70 -4.22 1.32
CA PHE A 39 -6.69 -3.30 1.89
C PHE A 39 -7.87 -3.00 0.97
N GLY A 40 -7.74 -3.29 -0.33
CA GLY A 40 -8.82 -3.08 -1.28
C GLY A 40 -8.34 -2.48 -2.59
N HIS A 41 -9.33 -2.20 -3.43
CA HIS A 41 -9.14 -1.62 -4.75
C HIS A 41 -10.24 -0.60 -5.07
N SER A 42 -9.92 0.36 -5.91
CA SER A 42 -10.89 1.31 -6.48
C SER A 42 -10.27 2.02 -7.68
N MET A 43 -11.06 2.23 -8.74
CA MET A 43 -10.66 2.99 -9.93
C MET A 43 -9.33 2.54 -10.57
N GLY A 44 -9.08 1.23 -10.59
CA GLY A 44 -7.84 0.63 -11.12
C GLY A 44 -6.63 0.77 -10.21
N LEU A 45 -6.79 1.31 -9.00
CA LEU A 45 -5.78 1.30 -7.95
C LEU A 45 -6.01 0.14 -6.99
N SER A 46 -4.93 -0.49 -6.52
CA SER A 46 -4.95 -1.46 -5.42
C SER A 46 -3.99 -1.00 -4.33
N VAL A 47 -4.35 -1.22 -3.06
CA VAL A 47 -3.56 -0.79 -1.91
C VAL A 47 -3.18 -1.99 -1.06
N VAL A 48 -1.89 -2.09 -0.76
CA VAL A 48 -1.30 -3.21 -0.03
C VAL A 48 -0.36 -2.70 1.05
N GLY A 49 -0.48 -3.23 2.25
CA GLY A 49 0.49 -3.07 3.32
C GLY A 49 1.59 -4.12 3.18
N LEU A 50 2.83 -3.68 3.22
CA LEU A 50 4.01 -4.54 3.31
C LEU A 50 4.63 -4.32 4.68
N GLU A 51 4.83 -5.38 5.45
CA GLU A 51 5.54 -5.35 6.72
C GLU A 51 6.77 -6.26 6.66
N ARG A 52 7.91 -5.75 7.12
CA ARG A 52 9.14 -6.53 7.31
C ARG A 52 9.55 -6.55 8.76
N VAL A 53 9.92 -7.73 9.24
CA VAL A 53 10.45 -7.93 10.59
C VAL A 53 11.82 -8.59 10.48
N GLY A 54 12.85 -7.85 10.87
CA GLY A 54 14.23 -8.35 10.99
C GLY A 54 14.55 -8.83 12.42
N GLU A 55 15.84 -8.96 12.72
CA GLU A 55 16.32 -9.50 14.00
C GLU A 55 15.97 -8.64 15.23
N ASP A 56 15.81 -7.32 15.05
CA ASP A 56 15.43 -6.40 16.12
C ASP A 56 13.93 -6.45 16.49
N TYR A 57 13.16 -7.30 15.82
CA TYR A 57 11.70 -7.50 15.98
C TYR A 57 10.82 -6.26 15.80
N LEU A 58 11.40 -5.11 15.46
CA LEU A 58 10.64 -3.90 15.14
C LEU A 58 10.13 -3.98 13.70
N PRO A 59 8.80 -3.96 13.49
CA PRO A 59 8.23 -4.02 12.15
C PRO A 59 8.49 -2.72 11.40
N ILE A 60 8.93 -2.86 10.16
CA ILE A 60 9.08 -1.78 9.20
C ILE A 60 7.92 -1.90 8.20
N ARG A 61 7.18 -0.81 7.97
CA ARG A 61 5.91 -0.85 7.22
C ARG A 61 5.90 0.11 6.03
N TRP A 62 5.39 -0.38 4.91
CA TRP A 62 5.13 0.38 3.70
C TRP A 62 3.67 0.24 3.29
N LEU A 63 3.09 1.32 2.78
CA LEU A 63 1.81 1.26 2.07
C LEU A 63 2.08 1.37 0.58
N VAL A 64 2.03 0.24 -0.13
CA VAL A 64 2.35 0.11 -1.55
C VAL A 64 1.08 0.31 -2.37
N ILE A 65 1.18 1.17 -3.38
CA ILE A 65 0.09 1.53 -4.28
C ILE A 65 0.38 0.93 -5.64
N PHE A 66 -0.58 0.20 -6.17
CA PHE A 66 -0.53 -0.37 -7.51
C PHE A 66 -1.54 0.34 -8.40
N ARG A 67 -1.22 0.44 -9.68
CA ARG A 67 -2.21 0.65 -10.73
C ARG A 67 -2.29 -0.63 -11.54
N GLU A 68 -3.43 -1.31 -11.44
CA GLU A 68 -3.62 -2.65 -11.99
C GLU A 68 -2.50 -3.58 -11.50
N GLN A 69 -1.56 -3.98 -12.36
CA GLN A 69 -0.44 -4.86 -12.04
C GLN A 69 0.92 -4.14 -11.97
N THR A 70 0.93 -2.81 -11.95
CA THR A 70 2.16 -2.02 -11.90
C THR A 70 2.32 -1.35 -10.55
N VAL A 71 3.49 -1.48 -9.92
CA VAL A 71 3.84 -0.73 -8.71
C VAL A 71 3.92 0.75 -9.08
N LEU A 72 2.99 1.55 -8.55
CA LEU A 72 2.98 3.01 -8.77
C LEU A 72 3.92 3.73 -7.81
N GLY A 73 4.08 3.20 -6.61
CA GLY A 73 4.91 3.75 -5.56
C GLY A 73 4.47 3.33 -4.17
N TRP A 74 5.03 3.93 -3.13
CA TRP A 74 4.73 3.58 -1.74
C TRP A 74 4.89 4.75 -0.77
N TYR A 75 4.21 4.68 0.37
CA TYR A 75 4.44 5.54 1.53
C TYR A 75 5.31 4.83 2.56
N TYR A 76 6.33 5.52 3.07
CA TYR A 76 7.25 5.00 4.06
C TYR A 76 7.81 6.11 4.98
N PRO A 77 7.89 5.90 6.31
CA PRO A 77 7.33 4.77 7.08
C PRO A 77 5.81 4.91 7.26
N SER A 78 5.06 3.82 7.05
CA SER A 78 3.61 3.79 7.29
C SER A 78 3.32 3.26 8.70
N ASN A 79 3.39 4.14 9.70
CA ASN A 79 3.27 3.76 11.12
C ASN A 79 1.91 3.10 11.45
N GLU A 80 0.86 3.51 10.75
CA GLU A 80 -0.48 2.93 10.82
C GLU A 80 -0.93 2.47 9.42
N PHE A 81 -1.67 1.36 9.37
CA PHE A 81 -2.29 0.87 8.15
C PHE A 81 -3.79 1.22 8.12
N PRO A 82 -4.36 1.45 6.92
CA PRO A 82 -5.80 1.64 6.78
C PRO A 82 -6.55 0.34 7.15
N LEU A 83 -7.82 0.46 7.52
CA LEU A 83 -8.72 -0.69 7.60
C LEU A 83 -9.09 -1.21 6.22
N ARG A 84 -9.29 -0.29 5.27
CA ARG A 84 -9.70 -0.61 3.90
C ARG A 84 -9.45 0.56 2.94
N PHE A 85 -9.44 0.24 1.65
CA PHE A 85 -9.44 1.19 0.54
C PHE A 85 -10.72 1.01 -0.27
N GLU A 86 -11.54 2.06 -0.34
CA GLU A 86 -12.84 2.05 -1.03
C GLU A 86 -13.11 3.43 -1.62
N ASP A 87 -13.76 3.50 -2.80
CA ASP A 87 -14.14 4.75 -3.47
C ASP A 87 -13.00 5.78 -3.66
N GLY A 88 -11.75 5.32 -3.71
CA GLY A 88 -10.56 6.16 -3.86
C GLY A 88 -10.01 6.69 -2.55
N HIS A 89 -10.61 6.34 -1.42
CA HIS A 89 -10.25 6.79 -0.08
C HIS A 89 -9.60 5.68 0.77
N LEU A 90 -8.51 6.00 1.44
CA LEU A 90 -7.95 5.18 2.51
C LEU A 90 -8.73 5.44 3.81
N MET A 91 -9.39 4.42 4.32
CA MET A 91 -10.17 4.51 5.55
C MET A 91 -9.38 3.94 6.73
N PHE A 92 -9.12 4.75 7.74
CA PHE A 92 -8.36 4.36 8.93
C PHE A 92 -9.27 3.99 10.12
N PRO A 93 -8.77 3.24 11.12
CA PRO A 93 -9.52 2.91 12.33
C PRO A 93 -10.08 4.14 13.06
N LYS A 94 -11.23 3.99 13.71
CA LYS A 94 -11.79 5.06 14.56
C LYS A 94 -10.83 5.37 15.70
N GLY A 95 -10.51 6.65 15.88
CA GLY A 95 -9.53 7.11 16.88
C GLY A 95 -8.12 7.29 16.33
N SER A 96 -7.87 6.85 15.10
CA SER A 96 -6.69 7.25 14.34
C SER A 96 -6.69 8.77 14.12
N GLN A 97 -5.52 9.40 14.24
CA GLN A 97 -5.32 10.82 13.90
C GLN A 97 -5.01 11.00 12.41
N VAL A 98 -5.27 9.99 11.59
CA VAL A 98 -5.02 10.03 10.15
C VAL A 98 -6.19 10.68 9.43
N GLU A 99 -5.88 11.70 8.64
CA GLU A 99 -6.86 12.34 7.77
C GLU A 99 -7.29 11.37 6.66
N ASP A 100 -8.55 11.47 6.22
CA ASP A 100 -9.03 10.75 5.05
C ASP A 100 -8.15 11.04 3.83
N VAL A 101 -7.53 10.01 3.25
CA VAL A 101 -6.57 10.17 2.14
C VAL A 101 -7.21 9.72 0.84
N TYR A 102 -7.40 10.67 -0.08
CA TYR A 102 -7.87 10.40 -1.44
C TYR A 102 -6.69 10.15 -2.40
N LEU A 103 -6.68 8.99 -3.07
CA LEU A 103 -5.57 8.54 -3.94
C LEU A 103 -5.80 8.79 -5.44
N TYR A 104 -7.00 9.22 -5.84
CA TYR A 104 -7.34 9.45 -7.24
C TYR A 104 -7.23 10.96 -7.60
N PRO A 105 -6.84 11.34 -8.83
CA PRO A 105 -6.39 10.51 -9.96
C PRO A 105 -4.95 9.97 -9.82
N LYS A 106 -4.20 10.49 -8.85
CA LYS A 106 -2.84 10.06 -8.51
C LYS A 106 -2.62 10.20 -7.00
N PRO A 107 -1.79 9.34 -6.38
CA PRO A 107 -1.48 9.45 -4.96
C PRO A 107 -0.89 10.83 -4.63
N PRO A 108 -1.26 11.44 -3.49
CA PRO A 108 -0.66 12.68 -3.04
C PRO A 108 0.83 12.49 -2.76
N LYS A 109 1.63 13.54 -2.94
CA LYS A 109 3.10 13.49 -2.75
C LYS A 109 3.50 13.15 -1.32
N SER A 110 2.59 13.33 -0.36
CA SER A 110 2.74 12.92 1.03
C SER A 110 1.37 12.70 1.66
N ILE A 111 1.34 11.95 2.75
CA ILE A 111 0.19 11.84 3.67
C ILE A 111 0.62 12.28 5.06
N THR A 112 -0.34 12.65 5.91
CA THR A 112 -0.09 13.00 7.30
C THR A 112 -0.70 11.93 8.21
N ILE A 113 0.14 11.29 9.03
CA ILE A 113 -0.28 10.29 10.03
C ILE A 113 0.25 10.76 11.38
N GLU A 114 -0.63 11.00 12.36
CA GLU A 114 -0.26 11.41 13.72
C GLU A 114 0.73 12.60 13.76
N ASN A 115 0.49 13.63 12.93
CA ASN A 115 1.37 14.80 12.73
C ASN A 115 2.73 14.53 12.06
N THR A 116 2.95 13.32 11.55
CA THR A 116 4.15 12.97 10.77
C THR A 116 3.83 13.04 9.27
N ILE A 117 4.66 13.76 8.52
CA ILE A 117 4.57 13.82 7.06
C ILE A 117 5.29 12.61 6.49
N ILE A 118 4.55 11.75 5.79
CA ILE A 118 5.07 10.54 5.15
C ILE A 118 5.10 10.78 3.63
N PRO A 119 6.29 10.80 3.01
CA PRO A 119 6.42 11.04 1.57
C PRO A 119 5.97 9.84 0.73
N PHE A 120 5.51 10.13 -0.49
CA PHE A 120 5.30 9.14 -1.54
C PHE A 120 6.59 8.94 -2.33
N HIS A 121 7.02 7.69 -2.45
CA HIS A 121 8.18 7.27 -3.23
C HIS A 121 7.73 6.57 -4.49
N THR A 122 8.43 6.81 -5.60
CA THR A 122 8.25 6.07 -6.85
C THR A 122 9.32 4.99 -6.98
N PRO A 123 9.07 3.91 -7.75
CA PRO A 123 10.08 2.91 -8.11
C PRO A 123 11.39 3.49 -8.63
#